data_AF-A0A1W9P6E1-F1
#
_entry.id   AF-A0A1W9P6E1-F1
#
_cell.length_a   1.000
_cell.length_b   1.000
_cell.length_c   1.000
_cell.angle_alpha   90.00
_cell.angle_beta   90.00
_cell.angle_gamma   90.00
#
_symmetry.space_group_name_H-M   'P 1'
#
loop_
_entity.id
_entity.type
_entity.pdbx_description
1 polymer ?
#
loop_
_entity_poly.entity_id
_entity_poly.type
_entity_poly.pdbx_seq_one_letter_code
_entity_poly.pdbx_strand_id
1 'polypeptide(L)'
;MEWLLFGGLILLMGIFSKVPHMEEGIKIMNAIKIPVGIVVFLVGLSSFDKGGRFIFGAIMGLVAGATLFFNLFKLIPKAEVSIEKVSTIITAFELPIGILAIIAAFIAMF
;
A
#
# COMPACT_ATOMS: atom_id res chain seq x y z
N MET A 1 -5.02 -14.30 -1.94
CA MET A 1 -3.90 -13.51 -1.36
C MET A 1 -3.26 -12.59 -2.41
N GLU A 2 -3.68 -12.70 -3.67
CA GLU A 2 -3.21 -11.88 -4.78
C GLU A 2 -3.46 -10.38 -4.55
N TRP A 3 -4.57 -10.03 -3.89
CA TRP A 3 -4.84 -8.64 -3.52
C TRP A 3 -3.78 -8.06 -2.58
N LEU A 4 -3.29 -8.82 -1.60
CA LEU A 4 -2.23 -8.38 -0.70
C LEU A 4 -0.91 -8.16 -1.48
N LEU A 5 -0.60 -9.08 -2.40
CA LEU A 5 0.55 -8.95 -3.30
C LEU A 5 0.44 -7.67 -4.14
N PHE A 6 -0.72 -7.44 -4.73
CA PHE A 6 -0.99 -6.25 -5.53
C PHE A 6 -0.90 -4.95 -4.72
N GLY A 7 -1.46 -4.94 -3.51
CA GLY A 7 -1.32 -3.82 -2.57
C GLY A 7 0.14 -3.54 -2.20
N GLY A 8 0.93 -4.58 -1.96
CA GLY A 8 2.36 -4.45 -1.70
C GLY A 8 3.13 -3.86 -2.89
N LEU A 9 2.81 -4.28 -4.11
CA LEU A 9 3.40 -3.72 -5.34
C LEU A 9 3.07 -2.23 -5.50
N ILE A 10 1.82 -1.83 -5.26
CA ILE A 10 1.41 -0.41 -5.34
C ILE A 10 2.16 0.46 -4.33
N LEU A 11 2.42 -0.06 -3.13
CA LEU A 11 3.22 0.64 -2.12
C LEU A 11 4.68 0.80 -2.57
N LEU A 12 5.27 -0.22 -3.20
CA LEU A 12 6.62 -0.11 -3.77
C LEU A 12 6.69 0.89 -4.93
N MET A 13 5.61 1.06 -5.68
CA MET A 13 5.63 1.99 -6.81
C MET A 13 5.80 3.46 -6.40
N GLY A 14 5.62 3.80 -5.12
CA GLY A 14 5.97 5.10 -4.56
C GLY A 14 7.45 5.48 -4.71
N ILE A 15 8.36 4.50 -4.88
CA ILE A 15 9.80 4.74 -5.10
C ILE A 15 10.05 5.33 -6.49
N PHE A 16 9.29 4.86 -7.49
CA PHE A 16 9.45 5.31 -8.88
C PHE A 16 8.85 6.69 -9.10
N SER A 17 8.35 7.35 -8.05
CA SER A 17 7.76 8.69 -8.15
C SER A 17 8.70 9.77 -8.67
N LYS A 18 10.01 9.52 -8.60
CA LYS A 18 11.07 10.42 -9.04
C LYS A 18 11.62 10.10 -10.42
N VAL A 19 11.10 9.08 -11.11
CA VAL A 19 11.55 8.71 -12.44
C VAL A 19 10.85 9.60 -13.47
N PRO A 20 11.59 10.43 -14.25
CA PRO A 20 11.00 11.21 -15.31
C PRO A 20 10.30 10.28 -16.31
N HIS A 21 9.08 10.66 -16.74
CA HIS A 21 8.17 9.90 -17.62
C HIS A 21 7.22 8.92 -16.92
N MET A 22 7.22 8.79 -15.59
CA MET A 22 6.23 7.98 -14.87
C MET A 22 5.08 8.79 -14.26
N GLU A 23 5.06 10.11 -14.40
CA GLU A 23 4.14 11.02 -13.70
C GLU A 23 2.66 10.69 -13.93
N GLU A 24 2.25 10.44 -15.18
CA GLU A 24 0.87 10.04 -15.50
C GLU A 24 0.50 8.69 -14.90
N GLY A 25 1.41 7.72 -14.96
CA GLY A 25 1.22 6.40 -14.35
C GLY A 25 1.06 6.49 -12.83
N ILE A 26 1.85 7.34 -12.17
CA ILE A 26 1.76 7.59 -10.73
C ILE A 26 0.46 8.30 -10.37
N LYS A 27 -0.02 9.22 -11.20
CA LYS A 27 -1.29 9.93 -10.98
C LYS A 27 -2.48 8.99 -11.03
N ILE A 28 -2.55 8.15 -12.07
CA ILE A 28 -3.59 7.10 -12.20
C ILE A 28 -3.49 6.12 -11.03
N MET A 29 -2.26 5.73 -10.68
CA MET A 29 -2.02 4.81 -9.58
C MET A 29 -2.45 5.37 -8.22
N ASN A 30 -2.18 6.64 -7.95
CA ASN A 30 -2.64 7.32 -6.75
C ASN A 30 -4.18 7.35 -6.66
N ALA A 31 -4.88 7.44 -7.80
CA ALA A 31 -6.34 7.36 -7.81
C ALA A 31 -6.86 5.96 -7.43
N ILE A 32 -6.17 4.89 -7.85
CA ILE A 32 -6.58 3.50 -7.53
C ILE A 32 -6.08 3.01 -6.17
N LYS A 33 -5.12 3.70 -5.53
CA LYS A 33 -4.61 3.33 -4.18
C LYS A 33 -5.73 3.19 -3.16
N ILE A 34 -6.73 4.05 -3.20
CA ILE A 34 -7.85 4.05 -2.25
C ILE A 34 -8.74 2.81 -2.42
N PRO A 35 -9.35 2.55 -3.60
CA PRO A 35 -10.18 1.37 -3.78
C PRO A 35 -9.40 0.08 -3.56
N VAL A 36 -8.13 0.01 -4.01
CA VAL A 36 -7.29 -1.17 -3.74
C VAL A 36 -7.00 -1.31 -2.24
N GLY A 37 -6.70 -0.22 -1.54
CA GLY A 37 -6.49 -0.22 -0.09
C GLY A 37 -7.68 -0.79 0.69
N ILE A 38 -8.91 -0.43 0.30
CA ILE A 38 -10.13 -0.99 0.89
C ILE A 38 -10.21 -2.50 0.65
N VAL A 39 -10.00 -2.95 -0.59
CA VAL A 39 -10.05 -4.38 -0.93
C VAL A 39 -8.99 -5.16 -0.14
N VAL A 40 -7.76 -4.66 -0.07
CA VAL A 40 -6.65 -5.29 0.67
C VAL A 40 -6.96 -5.38 2.16
N PHE A 41 -7.55 -4.33 2.73
CA PHE A 41 -7.96 -4.30 4.13
C PHE A 41 -9.03 -5.35 4.44
N LEU A 42 -10.08 -5.43 3.60
CA LEU A 42 -11.15 -6.41 3.75
C LEU A 42 -10.64 -7.84 3.56
N VAL A 43 -9.75 -8.06 2.59
CA VAL A 43 -9.09 -9.36 2.39
C VAL A 43 -8.27 -9.75 3.63
N GLY A 44 -7.55 -8.79 4.22
CA GLY A 44 -6.84 -8.98 5.49
C GLY A 44 -7.77 -9.41 6.62
N LEU A 45 -8.86 -8.66 6.84
CA LEU A 45 -9.90 -9.01 7.84
C LEU A 45 -10.45 -10.43 7.64
N SER A 46 -10.85 -10.76 6.41
CA SER A 46 -11.43 -12.08 6.09
C SER A 46 -10.43 -13.25 6.21
N SER A 47 -9.13 -12.97 6.35
CA SER A 47 -8.09 -14.00 6.37
C SER A 47 -7.78 -14.49 7.78
N PHE A 48 -8.24 -13.81 8.84
CA PHE A 48 -8.09 -14.29 10.22
C PHE A 48 -8.81 -15.62 10.46
N ASP A 49 -9.94 -15.85 9.79
CA ASP A 49 -10.74 -17.06 9.95
C ASP A 49 -10.21 -18.27 9.16
N LYS A 50 -9.13 -18.10 8.37
CA LYS A 50 -8.59 -19.15 7.48
C LYS A 50 -7.50 -20.01 8.13
N GLY A 51 -7.19 -19.76 9.41
CA GLY A 51 -6.24 -20.54 10.21
C GLY A 51 -4.87 -19.86 10.38
N GLY A 52 -4.02 -20.46 11.23
CA GLY A 52 -2.78 -19.85 11.74
C GLY A 52 -1.79 -19.37 10.68
N ARG A 53 -1.74 -20.07 9.54
CA ARG A 53 -0.90 -19.71 8.38
C ARG A 53 -1.21 -18.31 7.84
N PHE A 54 -2.47 -17.90 7.87
CA PHE A 54 -2.93 -16.67 7.26
C PHE A 54 -2.83 -15.46 8.19
N ILE A 55 -2.50 -15.65 9.48
CA ILE A 55 -2.45 -14.56 10.47
C ILE A 55 -1.45 -13.48 10.06
N PHE A 56 -0.25 -13.88 9.61
CA PHE A 56 0.75 -12.91 9.16
C PHE A 56 0.26 -12.12 7.93
N GLY A 57 -0.33 -12.82 6.95
CA GLY A 57 -0.97 -12.20 5.80
C GLY A 57 -2.14 -11.29 6.15
N ALA A 58 -2.95 -11.68 7.15
CA ALA A 58 -4.09 -10.93 7.63
C ALA A 58 -3.65 -9.61 8.26
N ILE A 59 -2.67 -9.65 9.16
CA ILE A 59 -2.07 -8.46 9.78
C ILE A 59 -1.47 -7.56 8.71
N MET A 60 -0.68 -8.12 7.78
CA MET A 60 -0.08 -7.34 6.72
C MET A 60 -1.12 -6.74 5.76
N GLY A 61 -2.26 -7.40 5.53
CA GLY A 61 -3.37 -6.84 4.77
C GLY A 61 -4.03 -5.66 5.45
N LEU A 62 -4.18 -5.68 6.78
CA LEU A 62 -4.67 -4.52 7.52
C LEU A 62 -3.68 -3.35 7.41
N VAL A 63 -2.39 -3.62 7.63
CA VAL A 63 -1.34 -2.58 7.61
C VAL A 63 -1.18 -2.00 6.21
N ALA A 64 -1.09 -2.83 5.18
CA ALA A 64 -0.95 -2.39 3.79
C ALA A 64 -2.21 -1.65 3.30
N GLY A 65 -3.40 -2.18 3.60
CA GLY A 65 -4.68 -1.53 3.27
C GLY A 65 -4.83 -0.17 3.93
N ALA A 66 -4.51 -0.06 5.22
CA ALA A 66 -4.51 1.22 5.95
C ALA A 66 -3.47 2.19 5.38
N THR A 67 -2.27 1.73 5.06
CA THR A 67 -1.20 2.57 4.48
C THR A 67 -1.60 3.12 3.11
N LEU A 68 -2.25 2.30 2.28
CA LEU A 68 -2.82 2.74 1.01
C LEU A 68 -3.94 3.78 1.22
N PHE A 69 -4.73 3.65 2.29
CA PHE A 69 -5.75 4.61 2.67
C PHE A 69 -5.16 5.94 3.15
N PHE A 70 -4.07 5.92 3.93
CA PHE A 70 -3.38 7.13 4.39
C PHE A 70 -2.84 8.00 3.24
N ASN A 71 -2.69 7.48 2.03
CA ASN A 71 -2.43 8.33 0.85
C ASN A 71 -3.54 9.34 0.53
N LEU A 72 -4.75 9.20 1.10
CA LEU A 72 -5.79 10.23 1.07
C LEU A 72 -5.30 11.57 1.63
N PHE A 73 -4.41 11.57 2.62
CA PHE A 73 -3.86 12.81 3.17
C PHE A 73 -3.00 13.58 2.16
N LYS A 74 -2.44 12.92 1.14
CA LYS A 74 -1.75 13.59 0.02
C LYS A 74 -2.71 14.29 -0.95
N LEU A 75 -3.99 13.92 -0.95
CA LEU A 75 -5.03 14.56 -1.78
C LEU A 75 -5.65 15.79 -1.09
N ILE A 76 -5.39 16.01 0.20
CA ILE A 76 -5.87 17.20 0.93
C ILE A 76 -4.87 18.33 0.70
N PRO A 77 -5.25 19.42 0.00
CA PRO A 77 -4.36 20.53 -0.28
C PRO A 77 -4.10 21.30 1.03
N LYS A 78 -2.97 21.03 1.68
CA LYS A 78 -2.51 21.82 2.82
C LYS A 78 -1.12 22.39 2.53
N ALA A 79 -1.11 23.71 2.30
CA ALA A 79 0.01 24.66 2.32
C ALA A 79 1.32 24.19 1.64
N GLU A 80 1.70 24.93 0.61
CA GLU A 80 2.83 24.78 -0.33
C GLU A 80 4.22 24.49 0.27
N VAL A 81 4.38 24.46 1.59
CA VAL A 81 5.67 24.34 2.28
C VAL A 81 5.96 22.90 2.79
N SER A 82 4.99 21.97 2.78
CA SER A 82 5.19 20.64 3.42
C SER A 82 5.04 19.40 2.52
N ILE A 83 4.62 19.56 1.27
CA ILE A 83 4.27 18.43 0.38
C ILE A 83 5.48 17.51 0.14
N GLU A 84 6.68 18.06 -0.04
CA GLU A 84 7.90 17.27 -0.28
C GLU A 84 8.36 16.46 0.94
N LYS A 85 8.27 17.05 2.13
CA LYS A 85 8.60 16.37 3.40
C LYS A 85 7.58 15.28 3.71
N VAL A 86 6.29 15.57 3.53
CA VAL A 86 5.20 14.60 3.73
C VAL A 86 5.30 13.46 2.72
N SER A 87 5.61 13.75 1.46
CA SER A 87 5.84 12.73 0.43
C SER A 87 7.02 11.81 0.80
N THR A 88 8.15 12.38 1.20
CA THR A 88 9.36 11.61 1.59
C THR A 88 9.10 10.71 2.80
N ILE A 89 8.41 11.23 3.83
CA ILE A 89 8.07 10.45 5.02
C ILE A 89 7.13 9.31 4.65
N ILE A 90 6.08 9.58 3.86
CA ILE A 90 5.13 8.53 3.47
C ILE A 90 5.83 7.45 2.64
N THR A 91 6.68 7.81 1.67
CA THR A 91 7.44 6.83 0.87
C THR A 91 8.38 5.97 1.74
N ALA A 92 8.96 6.55 2.80
CA ALA A 92 9.81 5.80 3.73
C ALA A 92 9.05 4.72 4.52
N PHE A 93 7.75 4.90 4.75
CA PHE A 93 6.88 3.88 5.38
C PHE A 93 6.25 2.94 4.34
N GLU A 94 5.88 3.43 3.16
CA GLU A 94 5.29 2.62 2.09
C GLU A 94 6.24 1.49 1.66
N LEU A 95 7.54 1.77 1.54
CA LEU A 95 8.54 0.82 1.08
C LEU A 95 8.62 -0.46 1.95
N PRO A 96 8.97 -0.38 3.25
CA PRO A 96 9.08 -1.57 4.09
C PRO A 96 7.74 -2.30 4.25
N ILE A 97 6.62 -1.57 4.31
CA ILE A 97 5.28 -2.17 4.38
C ILE A 97 4.97 -2.94 3.09
N GLY A 98 5.33 -2.39 1.93
CA GLY A 98 5.18 -3.04 0.64
C GLY A 98 5.97 -4.35 0.53
N ILE A 99 7.24 -4.35 0.94
CA ILE A 99 8.09 -5.55 0.97
C ILE A 99 7.47 -6.63 1.88
N LEU A 100 7.09 -6.25 3.10
CA LEU A 100 6.49 -7.19 4.05
C LEU A 100 5.15 -7.73 3.55
N ALA A 101 4.34 -6.90 2.89
CA ALA A 101 3.07 -7.33 2.30
C ALA A 101 3.28 -8.37 1.18
N ILE A 102 4.30 -8.18 0.34
CA ILE A 102 4.65 -9.15 -0.71
C ILE A 102 5.10 -10.48 -0.10
N ILE A 103 5.99 -10.44 0.89
CA ILE A 103 6.46 -11.65 1.60
C ILE A 103 5.27 -12.37 2.25
N ALA A 104 4.41 -11.62 2.94
CA ALA A 104 3.23 -12.17 3.59
C ALA A 104 2.23 -12.77 2.60
N ALA A 105 2.08 -12.16 1.42
CA ALA A 105 1.27 -12.72 0.35
C ALA A 105 1.83 -14.06 -0.13
N PHE A 106 3.14 -14.16 -0.38
CA PHE A 106 3.78 -15.41 -0.78
C PHE A 106 3.64 -16.52 0.26
N ILE A 107 3.87 -16.22 1.54
CA ILE A 107 3.76 -17.21 2.65
C ILE A 107 2.35 -17.78 2.79
N ALA A 108 1.33 -16.99 2.45
CA ALA A 108 -0.05 -17.39 2.57
C ALA A 108 -0.65 -17.93 1.25
N MET A 109 0.05 -17.81 0.13
CA MET A 109 -0.35 -18.41 -1.15
C MET A 109 0.12 -19.86 -1.28
N PHE A 110 1.38 -20.11 -0.95
CA PHE A 110 1.94 -21.46 -0.84
C PHE A 110 1.61 -22.00 0.51
#